data_AF-A0A7C4YZJ7-F1
#
_entry.id   AF-A0A7C4YZJ7-F1
#
_cell.length_a   1.000
_cell.length_b   1.000
_cell.length_c   1.000
_cell.angle_alpha   90.00
_cell.angle_beta   90.00
_cell.angle_gamma   90.00
#
_symmetry.space_group_name_H-M   'P 1'
#
loop_
_entity.id
_entity.type
_entity.pdbx_description
1 polymer ?
#
loop_
_entity_poly.entity_id
_entity_poly.type
_entity_poly.pdbx_seq_one_letter_code
_entity_poly.pdbx_strand_id
1 'polypeptide(L)'
;MFPKHPTRTQLILYAESILDGKGPIYSGIARHVSKCQQCREEVEAIKNSLRFFNNEVIAEPTEELTNEIIKRVREANKKRRFERTATKYRRPYVTVMCCAILWGLVGYFTFGHLYLKSDTLRTHVILQPADSFQFVQSVPTLQKNPVGDEDSLLWHQIEILNSVLIPILNYADIKTYPYIKMVSILDDEMEKARKALEKCPEDERVRKLIRDNMREKVEVLKRIYYRESVL
;
A
#
# COMPACT_ATOMS: atom_id res chain seq x y z
N MET A 1 33.08 -23.75 -6.80
CA MET A 1 33.92 -24.48 -5.83
C MET A 1 33.19 -24.48 -4.51
N PHE A 2 32.51 -25.57 -4.16
CA PHE A 2 31.73 -25.60 -2.92
C PHE A 2 32.68 -25.73 -1.73
N PRO A 3 32.49 -24.95 -0.65
CA PRO A 3 33.26 -25.14 0.57
C PRO A 3 33.05 -26.58 1.05
N LYS A 4 34.08 -27.15 1.70
CA LYS A 4 34.12 -28.52 2.23
C LYS A 4 32.75 -29.04 2.68
N HIS A 5 32.45 -30.29 2.34
CA HIS A 5 31.24 -30.96 2.79
C HIS A 5 31.15 -30.96 4.33
N PRO A 6 29.97 -30.73 4.92
CA PRO A 6 29.74 -30.87 6.35
C PRO A 6 30.09 -32.27 6.83
N THR A 7 30.53 -32.40 8.07
CA THR A 7 30.77 -33.73 8.65
C THR A 7 29.45 -34.46 8.85
N ARG A 8 29.47 -35.81 8.83
CA ARG A 8 28.27 -36.63 9.02
C ARG A 8 27.53 -36.31 10.33
N THR A 9 28.27 -36.03 11.41
CA THR A 9 27.69 -35.62 12.70
C THR A 9 26.91 -34.31 12.60
N GLN A 10 27.40 -33.34 11.80
CA GLN A 10 26.68 -32.08 11.56
C GLN A 10 25.39 -32.29 10.76
N LEU A 11 25.39 -33.22 9.80
CA LEU A 11 24.19 -33.57 9.03
C LEU A 11 23.15 -34.29 9.90
N ILE A 12 23.59 -35.15 10.84
CA ILE A 12 22.70 -35.80 11.81
C ILE A 12 22.05 -34.77 12.74
N LEU A 13 22.85 -33.91 13.38
CA LEU A 13 22.34 -32.86 14.26
C LEU A 13 21.39 -31.91 13.52
N TYR A 14 21.68 -31.62 12.26
CA TYR A 14 20.80 -30.83 11.41
C TYR A 14 19.48 -31.57 11.15
N ALA A 15 19.52 -32.85 10.78
CA ALA A 15 18.33 -33.67 10.53
C ALA A 15 17.44 -33.81 11.78
N GLU A 16 18.05 -34.03 12.95
CA GLU A 16 17.38 -34.09 14.25
C GLU A 16 16.68 -32.77 14.58
N SER A 17 17.38 -31.63 14.44
CA SER A 17 16.80 -30.30 14.69
C SER A 17 15.57 -29.98 13.82
N ILE A 18 15.50 -30.54 12.61
CA ILE A 18 14.35 -30.39 11.70
C ILE A 18 13.17 -31.26 12.14
N LEU A 19 13.43 -32.46 12.65
CA LEU A 19 12.38 -33.40 13.06
C LEU A 19 11.77 -33.01 14.40
N ASP A 20 12.59 -32.64 15.38
CA ASP A 20 12.11 -32.28 16.71
C ASP A 20 11.45 -30.90 16.74
N GLY A 21 11.77 -30.04 15.76
CA GLY A 21 11.34 -28.64 15.72
C GLY A 21 11.86 -27.81 16.91
N LYS A 22 12.75 -28.39 17.73
CA LYS A 22 13.35 -27.82 18.93
C LYS A 22 14.86 -27.82 18.77
N GLY A 23 15.42 -26.69 18.41
CA GLY A 23 16.87 -26.52 18.33
C GLY A 23 17.28 -25.36 17.41
N PRO A 24 18.52 -24.85 17.55
CA PRO A 24 19.06 -23.86 16.65
C PRO A 24 19.27 -24.49 15.26
N ILE A 25 18.56 -23.99 14.24
CA ILE A 25 18.79 -24.39 12.85
C ILE A 25 20.08 -23.73 12.36
N TYR A 26 21.12 -24.52 12.12
CA TYR A 26 22.38 -24.05 11.59
C TYR A 26 22.23 -23.57 10.14
N SER A 27 22.09 -22.26 9.95
CA SER A 27 21.84 -21.61 8.65
C SER A 27 22.92 -21.92 7.59
N GLY A 28 24.18 -22.09 8.01
CA GLY A 28 25.28 -22.48 7.13
C GLY A 28 25.11 -23.86 6.51
N ILE A 29 24.69 -24.84 7.31
CA ILE A 29 24.44 -26.22 6.85
C ILE A 29 23.19 -26.26 5.97
N ALA A 30 22.12 -25.56 6.37
CA ALA A 30 20.90 -25.45 5.57
C ALA A 30 21.17 -24.87 4.16
N ARG A 31 22.06 -23.86 4.07
CA ARG A 31 22.48 -23.29 2.78
C ARG A 31 23.32 -24.25 1.96
N HIS A 32 24.14 -25.11 2.59
CA HIS A 32 24.91 -26.13 1.89
C HIS A 32 23.99 -27.24 1.35
N VAL A 33 23.12 -27.78 2.20
CA VAL A 33 22.17 -28.86 1.87
C VAL A 33 21.22 -28.45 0.74
N SER A 34 20.81 -27.19 0.69
CA SER A 34 19.96 -26.70 -0.43
C SER A 34 20.67 -26.62 -1.78
N LYS A 35 22.01 -26.63 -1.81
CA LYS A 35 22.82 -26.52 -3.03
C LYS A 35 23.55 -27.81 -3.42
N CYS A 36 23.77 -28.70 -2.47
CA CYS A 36 24.53 -29.94 -2.65
C CYS A 36 23.61 -31.15 -2.59
N GLN A 37 23.48 -31.85 -3.72
CA GLN A 37 22.58 -33.00 -3.85
C GLN A 37 22.98 -34.18 -2.95
N GLN A 38 24.28 -34.49 -2.84
CA GLN A 38 24.77 -35.59 -2.01
C GLN A 38 24.42 -35.38 -0.52
N CYS A 39 24.70 -34.20 0.03
CA CYS A 39 24.36 -33.90 1.42
C CYS A 39 22.84 -33.85 1.65
N ARG A 40 22.05 -33.52 0.63
CA ARG A 40 20.59 -33.57 0.72
C ARG A 40 20.08 -35.00 0.84
N GLU A 41 20.57 -35.90 0.00
CA GLU A 41 20.20 -37.33 0.02
C GLU A 41 20.60 -37.98 1.36
N GLU A 42 21.78 -37.65 1.90
CA GLU A 42 22.19 -38.12 3.22
C GLU A 42 21.26 -37.62 4.33
N VAL A 43 20.88 -36.34 4.33
CA VAL A 43 19.95 -35.79 5.31
C VAL A 43 18.56 -36.42 5.17
N GLU A 44 18.09 -36.67 3.95
CA GLU A 44 16.81 -37.35 3.71
C GLU A 44 16.84 -38.81 4.19
N ALA A 45 17.95 -39.53 3.97
CA ALA A 45 18.14 -40.88 4.49
C ALA A 45 18.15 -40.91 6.03
N ILE A 46 18.88 -39.98 6.66
CA ILE A 46 18.89 -39.83 8.13
C ILE A 46 17.48 -39.53 8.63
N LYS A 47 16.76 -38.58 8.01
CA LYS A 47 15.38 -38.24 8.39
C LYS A 47 14.45 -39.44 8.30
N ASN A 48 14.58 -40.27 7.28
CA ASN A 48 13.75 -41.46 7.13
C ASN A 48 14.03 -42.50 8.23
N SER A 49 15.31 -42.68 8.60
CA SER A 49 15.67 -43.55 9.73
C SER A 49 15.12 -43.04 11.07
N LEU A 50 15.18 -41.73 11.32
CA LEU A 50 14.65 -41.11 12.55
C LEU A 50 13.13 -41.14 12.61
N ARG A 51 12.43 -40.95 11.48
CA ARG A 51 10.97 -41.06 11.40
C ARG A 51 10.46 -42.46 11.75
N PHE A 52 11.21 -43.50 11.41
CA PHE A 52 10.87 -44.87 11.78
C PHE A 52 10.70 -44.99 13.31
N PHE A 53 11.64 -44.44 14.08
CA PHE A 53 11.55 -44.42 15.55
C PHE A 53 10.45 -43.50 16.10
N ASN A 54 10.15 -42.40 15.41
CA ASN A 54 9.13 -41.44 15.87
C ASN A 54 7.68 -41.93 15.67
N ASN A 55 7.45 -42.85 14.73
CA ASN A 55 6.11 -43.33 14.40
C ASN A 55 5.53 -44.34 15.42
N GLU A 56 6.34 -44.87 16.34
CA GLU A 56 5.86 -45.83 17.34
C GLU A 56 5.10 -45.16 18.50
N VAL A 57 5.30 -43.85 18.72
CA VAL A 57 4.62 -43.11 19.78
C VAL A 57 3.33 -42.48 19.25
N ILE A 58 2.33 -43.33 18.96
CA ILE A 58 0.96 -42.87 18.71
C ILE A 58 0.28 -42.71 20.08
N ALA A 59 0.68 -41.68 20.82
CA ALA A 59 -0.11 -41.21 21.96
C ALA A 59 -1.25 -40.35 21.39
N GLU A 60 -2.50 -40.82 21.51
CA GLU A 60 -3.65 -39.98 21.16
C GLU A 60 -3.61 -38.71 22.03
N PRO A 61 -3.56 -37.51 21.43
CA PRO A 61 -3.57 -36.28 22.20
C PRO A 61 -4.93 -36.15 22.88
N THR A 62 -4.94 -35.87 24.19
CA THR A 62 -6.17 -35.58 24.92
C THR A 62 -6.92 -34.41 24.27
N GLU A 63 -8.26 -34.51 24.21
CA GLU A 63 -9.10 -33.47 23.60
C GLU A 63 -8.88 -32.09 24.25
N GLU A 64 -8.58 -32.06 25.56
CA GLU A 64 -8.25 -30.85 26.29
C GLU A 64 -6.99 -30.16 25.75
N LEU A 65 -5.94 -30.92 25.44
CA LEU A 65 -4.70 -30.36 24.89
C LEU A 65 -4.94 -29.80 23.49
N THR A 66 -5.74 -30.49 22.68
CA THR A 66 -6.10 -30.04 21.34
C THR A 66 -6.85 -28.71 21.39
N ASN A 67 -7.83 -28.59 22.28
CA ASN A 67 -8.60 -27.37 22.49
C ASN A 67 -7.73 -26.21 23.01
N GLU A 68 -6.82 -26.48 23.93
CA GLU A 68 -5.88 -25.48 24.46
C GLU A 68 -4.89 -24.99 23.39
N ILE A 69 -4.37 -25.90 22.54
CA ILE A 69 -3.53 -25.52 21.39
C ILE A 69 -4.30 -24.63 20.43
N ILE A 70 -5.53 -25.02 20.05
CA ILE A 70 -6.37 -24.23 19.14
C ILE A 70 -6.62 -22.83 19.72
N LYS A 71 -6.89 -22.73 21.02
CA LYS A 71 -7.09 -21.46 21.71
C LYS A 71 -5.84 -20.59 21.67
N ARG A 72 -4.66 -21.14 22.02
CA ARG A 72 -3.38 -20.42 21.96
C ARG A 72 -3.02 -19.96 20.56
N VAL A 73 -3.28 -20.78 19.54
CA VAL A 73 -3.04 -20.43 18.13
C VAL A 73 -3.94 -19.27 17.70
N ARG A 74 -5.23 -19.27 18.09
CA ARG A 74 -6.15 -18.15 17.80
C ARG A 74 -5.69 -16.85 18.47
N GLU A 75 -5.29 -16.90 19.73
CA GLU A 75 -4.79 -15.75 20.46
C GLU A 75 -3.48 -15.18 19.86
N ALA A 76 -2.53 -16.06 19.52
CA ALA A 76 -1.29 -15.67 18.85
C ALA A 76 -1.54 -15.01 17.49
N ASN A 77 -2.49 -15.55 16.71
CA ASN A 77 -2.86 -14.97 15.42
C ASN A 77 -3.55 -13.60 15.57
N LYS A 78 -4.36 -13.41 16.62
CA LYS A 78 -4.99 -12.11 16.91
C LYS A 78 -3.93 -11.06 17.27
N LYS A 79 -2.96 -11.40 18.12
CA LYS A 79 -1.84 -10.51 18.47
C LYS A 79 -1.00 -10.13 17.25
N ARG A 80 -0.62 -11.12 16.43
CA ARG A 80 0.15 -10.88 15.18
C ARG A 80 -0.58 -9.98 14.18
N ARG A 81 -1.91 -10.09 14.07
CA ARG A 81 -2.70 -9.20 13.20
C ARG A 81 -2.66 -7.76 13.72
N PHE A 82 -2.82 -7.57 15.03
CA PHE A 82 -2.80 -6.24 15.65
C PHE A 82 -1.42 -5.57 15.57
N GLU A 83 -0.34 -6.32 15.79
CA GLU A 83 1.03 -5.82 15.64
C GLU A 83 1.37 -5.46 14.18
N ARG A 84 0.90 -6.26 13.21
CA ARG A 84 1.10 -5.96 11.78
C ARG A 84 0.34 -4.72 11.33
N THR A 85 -0.87 -4.47 11.84
CA THR A 85 -1.62 -3.25 11.50
C THR A 85 -0.99 -2.02 12.15
N ALA A 86 -0.55 -2.12 13.41
CA ALA A 86 0.10 -1.01 14.12
C ALA A 86 1.45 -0.62 13.50
N THR A 87 2.27 -1.60 13.11
CA THR A 87 3.60 -1.35 12.54
C THR A 87 3.56 -0.84 11.10
N LYS A 88 2.54 -1.24 10.31
CA LYS A 88 2.38 -0.79 8.92
C LYS A 88 2.00 0.69 8.82
N TYR A 89 1.27 1.23 9.80
CA TYR A 89 0.88 2.65 9.84
C TYR A 89 1.94 3.56 10.48
N ARG A 90 2.74 3.03 11.43
CA ARG A 90 3.74 3.83 12.16
C ARG A 90 4.99 4.17 11.34
N ARG A 91 5.41 3.28 10.41
CA ARG A 91 6.61 3.49 9.60
C ARG A 91 6.54 4.69 8.65
N PRO A 92 5.51 4.85 7.79
CA PRO A 92 5.49 5.98 6.86
C PRO A 92 5.32 7.32 7.57
N TYR A 93 4.55 7.38 8.66
CA TYR A 93 4.30 8.63 9.39
C TYR A 93 5.56 9.20 10.05
N VAL A 94 6.36 8.35 10.70
CA VAL A 94 7.62 8.78 11.34
C VAL A 94 8.62 9.26 10.29
N THR A 95 8.73 8.57 9.15
CA THR A 95 9.64 8.98 8.07
C THR A 95 9.23 10.32 7.46
N VAL A 96 7.94 10.54 7.19
CA VAL A 96 7.44 11.81 6.65
C VAL A 96 7.65 12.96 7.63
N MET A 97 7.42 12.75 8.93
CA MET A 97 7.69 13.76 9.96
C MET A 97 9.16 14.12 10.06
N CYS A 98 10.08 13.14 10.04
CA CYS A 98 11.51 13.42 10.02
C CYS A 98 11.94 14.20 8.78
N CYS A 99 11.40 13.86 7.60
CA CYS A 99 11.65 14.62 6.37
C CYS A 99 11.13 16.06 6.49
N ALA A 100 9.91 16.27 7.00
CA ALA A 100 9.36 17.61 7.18
C ALA A 100 10.20 18.48 8.12
N ILE A 101 10.68 17.90 9.24
CA ILE A 101 11.55 18.60 10.18
C ILE A 101 12.91 18.93 9.54
N LEU A 102 13.51 17.98 8.80
CA LEU A 102 14.78 18.20 8.11
C LEU A 102 14.65 19.30 7.05
N TRP A 103 13.60 19.28 6.23
CA TRP A 103 13.33 20.34 5.25
C TRP A 103 13.06 21.68 5.92
N GLY A 104 12.36 21.70 7.05
CA GLY A 104 12.16 22.91 7.86
C GLY A 104 13.48 23.48 8.38
N LEU A 105 14.39 22.64 8.87
CA LEU A 105 15.72 23.05 9.32
C LEU A 105 16.58 23.56 8.15
N VAL A 106 16.57 22.87 7.01
CA VAL A 106 17.29 23.32 5.80
C VAL A 106 16.74 24.65 5.31
N GLY A 107 15.41 24.82 5.29
CA GLY A 107 14.76 26.09 4.98
C GLY A 107 15.15 27.18 5.97
N TYR A 108 15.15 26.88 7.27
CA TYR A 108 15.58 27.83 8.30
C TYR A 108 17.04 28.24 8.16
N PHE A 109 17.95 27.30 7.89
CA PHE A 109 19.37 27.60 7.71
C PHE A 109 19.65 28.36 6.40
N THR A 110 19.01 27.97 5.30
CA THR A 110 19.18 28.66 4.01
C THR A 110 18.56 30.06 4.04
N PHE A 111 17.33 30.19 4.53
CA PHE A 111 16.64 31.48 4.59
C PHE A 111 17.21 32.36 5.69
N GLY A 112 17.42 31.83 6.90
CA GLY A 112 17.95 32.58 8.05
C GLY A 112 19.38 33.07 7.85
N HIS A 113 20.26 32.29 7.21
CA HIS A 113 21.67 32.67 7.06
C HIS A 113 21.94 33.53 5.81
N LEU A 114 21.07 33.48 4.78
CA LEU A 114 21.17 34.33 3.59
C LEU A 114 20.38 35.64 3.71
N TYR A 115 19.24 35.66 4.42
CA TYR A 115 18.46 36.90 4.59
C TYR A 115 19.02 37.81 5.69
N LEU A 116 19.43 37.30 6.86
CA LEU A 116 19.96 38.18 7.92
C LEU A 116 21.29 38.87 7.54
N LYS A 117 22.00 38.38 6.53
CA LYS A 117 23.25 39.00 6.03
C LYS A 117 23.03 39.93 4.84
N SER A 118 21.84 39.99 4.25
CA SER A 118 21.51 40.84 3.10
C SER A 118 20.75 42.12 3.45
N ASP A 119 20.51 42.40 4.73
CA ASP A 119 19.83 43.62 5.23
C ASP A 119 20.66 44.92 5.11
N THR A 120 21.76 44.95 4.35
CA THR A 120 22.48 46.20 4.06
C THR A 120 22.34 46.73 2.63
N LEU A 121 21.64 46.07 1.70
CA LEU A 121 21.42 46.65 0.37
C LEU A 121 20.27 45.98 -0.41
N ARG A 122 19.03 46.38 -0.13
CA ARG A 122 18.01 46.77 -1.15
C ARG A 122 16.64 46.97 -0.49
N THR A 123 16.44 48.20 -0.04
CA THR A 123 15.14 48.86 -0.08
C THR A 123 14.63 48.92 -1.52
N HIS A 124 13.74 48.01 -1.90
CA HIS A 124 12.62 48.31 -2.81
C HIS A 124 11.48 47.33 -2.50
N VAL A 125 10.75 47.73 -1.45
CA VAL A 125 9.45 47.18 -1.09
C VAL A 125 8.46 47.60 -2.17
N ILE A 126 8.03 46.65 -3.01
CA ILE A 126 6.70 46.73 -3.63
C ILE A 126 5.79 45.91 -2.73
N LEU A 127 5.12 46.63 -1.84
CA LEU A 127 3.95 46.18 -1.11
C LEU A 127 2.84 45.96 -2.16
N GLN A 128 2.51 44.71 -2.47
CA GLN A 128 1.24 44.40 -3.11
C GLN A 128 0.36 43.74 -2.04
N PRO A 129 -0.78 44.33 -1.69
CA PRO A 129 -1.59 43.91 -0.55
C PRO A 129 -2.21 42.53 -0.80
N ALA A 130 -2.44 41.82 0.30
CA ALA A 130 -3.27 40.64 0.36
C ALA A 130 -4.67 40.98 -0.16
N ASP A 131 -4.93 40.65 -1.43
CA ASP A 131 -6.29 40.62 -1.94
C ASP A 131 -7.00 39.43 -1.27
N SER A 132 -7.90 39.83 -0.39
CA SER A 132 -9.06 39.10 0.11
C SER A 132 -9.41 37.84 -0.67
N PHE A 133 -9.52 36.76 0.09
CA PHE A 133 -10.41 35.63 -0.16
C PHE A 133 -11.74 36.13 -0.76
N GLN A 134 -11.87 36.10 -2.08
CA GLN A 134 -13.16 36.12 -2.74
C GLN A 134 -13.50 34.66 -3.05
N PHE A 135 -14.35 34.09 -2.19
CA PHE A 135 -15.15 32.93 -2.54
C PHE A 135 -16.05 33.38 -3.70
N VAL A 136 -15.60 33.14 -4.94
CA VAL A 136 -16.44 33.37 -6.12
C VAL A 136 -17.52 32.30 -6.08
N GLN A 137 -18.61 32.64 -5.41
CA GLN A 137 -19.88 31.94 -5.44
C GLN A 137 -20.53 32.19 -6.80
N SER A 138 -19.96 31.65 -7.87
CA SER A 138 -20.66 31.48 -9.14
C SER A 138 -21.00 30.01 -9.27
N VAL A 139 -22.17 29.64 -8.75
CA VAL A 139 -22.85 28.40 -9.15
C VAL A 139 -23.08 28.51 -10.66
N PRO A 140 -22.46 27.70 -11.53
CA PRO A 140 -22.82 27.69 -12.93
C PRO A 140 -24.23 27.10 -12.98
N THR A 141 -25.19 27.95 -13.32
CA THR A 141 -26.55 27.53 -13.59
C THR A 141 -26.49 26.49 -14.69
N LEU A 142 -27.10 25.33 -14.45
CA LEU A 142 -27.21 24.19 -15.35
C LEU A 142 -27.80 24.65 -16.69
N GLN A 143 -26.93 25.07 -17.62
CA GLN A 143 -27.34 25.56 -18.93
C GLN A 143 -27.65 24.35 -19.82
N LYS A 144 -28.92 24.25 -20.17
CA LYS A 144 -29.52 23.16 -20.94
C LYS A 144 -29.05 23.20 -22.40
N ASN A 145 -28.20 22.23 -22.76
CA ASN A 145 -27.86 21.67 -24.09
C ASN A 145 -27.42 22.62 -25.23
N PRO A 146 -26.43 22.17 -26.01
CA PRO A 146 -26.79 21.60 -27.31
C PRO A 146 -26.11 20.23 -27.59
N VAL A 147 -26.89 19.33 -28.18
CA VAL A 147 -26.50 18.19 -29.05
C VAL A 147 -25.04 17.74 -28.94
N GLY A 148 -24.77 16.80 -28.04
CA GLY A 148 -23.49 16.14 -27.91
C GLY A 148 -23.68 14.74 -27.33
N ASP A 149 -22.90 13.79 -27.82
CA ASP A 149 -22.84 12.40 -27.37
C ASP A 149 -22.90 12.31 -25.83
N GLU A 150 -23.63 11.33 -25.27
CA GLU A 150 -23.82 11.16 -23.81
C GLU A 150 -22.46 11.18 -23.07
N ASP A 151 -21.44 10.66 -23.75
CA ASP A 151 -20.05 10.60 -23.30
C ASP A 151 -19.43 12.00 -23.16
N SER A 152 -19.73 12.94 -24.06
CA SER A 152 -19.22 14.32 -23.99
C SER A 152 -19.78 15.09 -22.79
N LEU A 153 -21.04 14.84 -22.43
CA LEU A 153 -21.68 15.45 -21.26
C LEU A 153 -21.05 14.92 -19.96
N LEU A 154 -20.80 13.61 -19.89
CA LEU A 154 -20.18 12.96 -18.73
C LEU A 154 -18.75 13.48 -18.51
N TRP A 155 -17.97 13.63 -19.59
CA TRP A 155 -16.63 14.22 -19.52
C TRP A 155 -16.64 15.64 -18.98
N HIS A 156 -17.55 16.48 -19.49
CA HIS A 156 -17.65 17.85 -19.02
C HIS A 156 -18.04 17.94 -17.53
N GLN A 157 -18.94 17.06 -17.06
CA GLN A 157 -19.27 16.98 -15.63
C GLN A 157 -18.07 16.57 -14.78
N ILE A 158 -17.30 15.57 -15.22
CA ILE A 158 -16.08 15.14 -14.50
C ILE A 158 -15.09 16.30 -14.40
N GLU A 159 -14.90 17.06 -15.47
CA GLU A 159 -13.95 18.18 -15.50
C GLU A 159 -14.36 19.32 -14.56
N ILE A 160 -15.63 19.72 -14.59
CA ILE A 160 -16.15 20.72 -13.66
C ILE A 160 -16.00 20.23 -12.22
N LEU A 161 -16.45 19.01 -11.90
CA LEU A 161 -16.39 18.51 -10.53
C LEU A 161 -14.95 18.37 -10.04
N ASN A 162 -14.03 17.90 -10.88
CA ASN A 162 -12.62 17.84 -10.52
C ASN A 162 -12.05 19.25 -10.27
N SER A 163 -12.35 20.24 -11.12
CA SER A 163 -11.84 21.61 -10.93
C SER A 163 -12.25 22.21 -9.59
N VAL A 164 -13.50 21.95 -9.16
CA VAL A 164 -14.05 22.41 -7.88
C VAL A 164 -13.50 21.58 -6.71
N LEU A 165 -13.26 20.29 -6.91
CA LEU A 165 -12.85 19.37 -5.85
C LEU A 165 -11.33 19.33 -5.63
N ILE A 166 -10.49 19.73 -6.59
CA ILE A 166 -9.01 19.70 -6.45
C ILE A 166 -8.52 20.35 -5.14
N PRO A 167 -8.98 21.55 -4.73
CA PRO A 167 -8.57 22.15 -3.46
C PRO A 167 -9.00 21.32 -2.24
N ILE A 168 -10.17 20.69 -2.30
CA ILE A 168 -10.76 19.89 -1.21
C ILE A 168 -10.07 18.53 -1.09
N LEU A 169 -9.77 17.91 -2.23
CA LEU A 169 -9.06 16.63 -2.33
C LEU A 169 -7.64 16.72 -1.74
N ASN A 170 -7.01 17.90 -1.81
CA ASN A 170 -5.67 18.14 -1.23
C ASN A 170 -5.65 18.17 0.31
N TYR A 171 -6.80 18.44 0.96
CA TYR A 171 -6.93 18.50 2.43
C TYR A 171 -7.84 17.40 3.00
N ALA A 172 -8.03 16.31 2.26
CA ALA A 172 -9.07 15.33 2.53
C ALA A 172 -8.96 14.65 3.91
N ASP A 173 -10.08 14.63 4.64
CA ASP A 173 -10.26 13.90 5.90
C ASP A 173 -10.23 12.36 5.69
N ILE A 174 -9.95 11.61 6.77
CA ILE A 174 -9.96 10.15 6.86
C ILE A 174 -11.26 9.56 6.31
N LYS A 175 -12.38 10.28 6.43
CA LYS A 175 -13.69 9.83 5.94
C LYS A 175 -13.90 10.06 4.44
N THR A 176 -13.14 10.96 3.81
CA THR A 176 -13.24 11.28 2.38
C THR A 176 -12.24 10.42 1.57
N TYR A 177 -11.16 9.95 2.20
CA TYR A 177 -10.16 9.07 1.61
C TYR A 177 -10.70 7.84 0.84
N PRO A 178 -11.72 7.08 1.32
CA PRO A 178 -12.25 5.94 0.56
C PRO A 178 -12.84 6.32 -0.79
N TYR A 179 -13.46 7.50 -0.90
CA TYR A 179 -14.05 8.00 -2.14
C TYR A 179 -12.97 8.47 -3.12
N ILE A 180 -11.94 9.15 -2.62
CA ILE A 180 -10.77 9.54 -3.42
C ILE A 180 -10.08 8.30 -4.01
N LYS A 181 -9.92 7.27 -3.17
CA LYS A 181 -9.36 6.00 -3.62
C LYS A 181 -10.24 5.35 -4.69
N MET A 182 -11.56 5.38 -4.54
CA MET A 182 -12.49 4.87 -5.55
C MET A 182 -12.32 5.61 -6.89
N VAL A 183 -12.23 6.94 -6.86
CA VAL A 183 -11.98 7.74 -8.07
C VAL A 183 -10.66 7.36 -8.75
N SER A 184 -9.58 7.15 -7.99
CA SER A 184 -8.29 6.74 -8.55
C SER A 184 -8.33 5.35 -9.22
N ILE A 185 -9.11 4.41 -8.67
CA ILE A 185 -9.29 3.08 -9.25
C ILE A 185 -10.05 3.18 -10.57
N LEU A 186 -11.12 3.98 -10.60
CA LEU A 186 -11.91 4.21 -11.82
C LEU A 186 -11.06 4.87 -12.92
N ASP A 187 -10.15 5.77 -12.56
CA ASP A 187 -9.21 6.38 -13.50
C ASP A 187 -8.23 5.38 -14.09
N ASP A 188 -7.64 4.51 -13.27
CA ASP A 188 -6.77 3.44 -13.73
C ASP A 188 -7.51 2.46 -14.67
N GLU A 189 -8.77 2.15 -14.38
CA GLU A 189 -9.59 1.26 -15.19
C GLU A 189 -10.00 1.88 -16.52
N MET A 190 -10.39 3.16 -16.52
CA MET A 190 -10.69 3.90 -17.75
C MET A 190 -9.45 4.03 -18.64
N GLU A 191 -8.27 4.26 -18.06
CA GLU A 191 -7.00 4.33 -18.80
C GLU A 191 -6.63 2.98 -19.44
N LYS A 192 -6.83 1.87 -18.72
CA LYS A 192 -6.63 0.52 -19.27
C LYS A 192 -7.63 0.23 -20.39
N ALA A 193 -8.89 0.61 -20.22
CA ALA A 193 -9.92 0.42 -21.22
C ALA A 193 -9.65 1.28 -22.48
N ARG A 194 -9.16 2.52 -22.33
CA ARG A 194 -8.70 3.35 -23.44
C ARG A 194 -7.57 2.70 -24.24
N LYS A 195 -6.55 2.16 -23.55
CA LYS A 195 -5.46 1.40 -24.18
C LYS A 195 -5.93 0.14 -24.90
N ALA A 196 -7.00 -0.49 -24.44
CA ALA A 196 -7.62 -1.62 -25.13
C ALA A 196 -8.37 -1.15 -26.39
N LEU A 197 -9.04 0.00 -26.32
CA LEU A 197 -9.77 0.59 -27.44
C LEU A 197 -8.83 1.09 -28.56
N GLU A 198 -7.63 1.57 -28.22
CA GLU A 198 -6.58 1.89 -29.19
C GLU A 198 -6.15 0.67 -30.02
N LYS A 199 -6.20 -0.53 -29.44
CA LYS A 199 -5.85 -1.78 -30.12
C LYS A 199 -7.02 -2.35 -30.92
N CYS A 200 -8.24 -2.17 -30.43
CA CYS A 200 -9.48 -2.69 -31.02
C CYS A 200 -10.59 -1.62 -30.97
N PRO A 201 -10.66 -0.72 -31.96
CA PRO A 201 -11.58 0.42 -31.92
C PRO A 201 -13.05 0.00 -31.97
N GLU A 202 -13.39 -1.11 -32.62
CA GLU A 202 -14.76 -1.62 -32.77
C GLU A 202 -15.29 -2.42 -31.57
N ASP A 203 -14.55 -2.50 -30.45
CA ASP A 203 -14.99 -3.25 -29.27
C ASP A 203 -16.04 -2.49 -28.45
N GLU A 204 -17.31 -2.76 -28.74
CA GLU A 204 -18.48 -2.19 -28.06
C GLU A 204 -18.50 -2.48 -26.56
N ARG A 205 -17.92 -3.61 -26.10
CA ARG A 205 -17.88 -3.94 -24.66
C ARG A 205 -16.96 -2.99 -23.91
N VAL A 206 -15.83 -2.63 -24.54
CA VAL A 206 -14.85 -1.70 -23.97
C VAL A 206 -15.43 -0.28 -23.96
N ARG A 207 -16.15 0.15 -25.01
CA ARG A 207 -16.86 1.44 -25.03
C ARG A 207 -17.90 1.54 -23.92
N LYS A 208 -18.71 0.50 -23.76
CA LYS A 208 -19.72 0.44 -22.69
C LYS A 208 -19.08 0.50 -21.30
N LEU A 209 -17.98 -0.23 -21.06
CA LEU A 209 -17.25 -0.21 -19.80
C LEU A 209 -16.71 1.20 -19.47
N ILE A 210 -16.17 1.90 -20.47
CA ILE A 210 -15.68 3.28 -20.34
C ILE A 210 -16.83 4.22 -19.94
N ARG A 211 -18.01 4.10 -20.56
CA ARG A 211 -19.20 4.90 -20.22
C ARG A 211 -19.74 4.61 -18.82
N ASP A 212 -19.82 3.34 -18.44
CA ASP A 212 -20.28 2.92 -17.11
C ASP A 212 -19.34 3.48 -16.03
N ASN A 213 -18.02 3.37 -16.24
CA ASN A 213 -17.01 3.91 -15.32
C ASN A 213 -17.06 5.44 -15.23
N MET A 214 -17.34 6.16 -16.32
CA MET A 214 -17.54 7.62 -16.29
C MET A 214 -18.74 8.00 -15.42
N ARG A 215 -19.86 7.30 -15.59
CA ARG A 215 -21.07 7.54 -14.82
C ARG A 215 -20.82 7.32 -13.33
N GLU A 216 -20.17 6.21 -12.99
CA GLU A 216 -19.81 5.90 -11.61
C GLU A 216 -18.86 6.96 -11.02
N LYS A 217 -17.86 7.42 -11.79
CA LYS A 217 -16.96 8.49 -11.36
C LYS A 217 -17.70 9.78 -11.07
N VAL A 218 -18.65 10.18 -11.93
CA VAL A 218 -19.49 11.36 -11.71
C VAL A 218 -20.31 11.24 -10.42
N GLU A 219 -20.90 10.07 -10.15
CA GLU A 219 -21.68 9.85 -8.92
C GLU A 219 -20.83 9.93 -7.66
N VAL A 220 -19.63 9.36 -7.68
CA VAL A 220 -18.69 9.43 -6.57
C VAL A 220 -18.25 10.86 -6.33
N LEU A 221 -17.89 11.61 -7.38
CA LEU A 221 -17.51 13.02 -7.27
C LEU A 221 -18.68 13.88 -6.75
N LYS A 222 -19.92 13.65 -7.22
CA LYS A 222 -21.12 14.32 -6.69
C LYS A 222 -21.29 14.05 -5.20
N ARG A 223 -21.08 12.82 -4.75
CA ARG A 223 -21.19 12.45 -3.33
C ARG A 223 -20.14 13.17 -2.48
N ILE A 224 -18.91 13.31 -2.99
CA ILE A 224 -17.86 14.11 -2.32
C ILE A 224 -18.31 15.57 -2.26
N TYR A 225 -18.74 16.15 -3.38
CA TYR A 225 -19.19 17.53 -3.45
C TYR A 225 -20.32 17.83 -2.47
N TYR A 226 -21.40 17.03 -2.45
CA TYR A 226 -22.52 17.23 -1.54
C TYR A 226 -22.12 17.12 -0.07
N ARG A 227 -21.20 16.21 0.25
CA ARG A 227 -20.74 16.02 1.62
C ARG A 227 -19.98 17.25 2.13
N GLU A 228 -19.13 17.81 1.28
CA GLU A 228 -18.27 18.93 1.61
C GLU A 228 -19.01 20.28 1.50
N SER A 229 -20.08 20.35 0.68
CA SER A 229 -20.93 21.55 0.58
C SER A 229 -21.95 21.69 1.72
N VAL A 230 -22.19 20.63 2.49
CA VAL A 230 -23.18 20.61 3.59
C VAL A 230 -22.51 20.80 4.97
N LEU A 231 -21.18 20.84 5.02
CA LEU A 231 -20.39 21.18 6.20
C LEU A 231 -19.98 22.66 6.18
#